data_AF-A0A0R0DIS9-F1
#
_entry.id   AF-A0A0R0DIS9-F1
#
_cell.length_a   1.000
_cell.length_b   1.000
_cell.length_c   1.000
_cell.angle_alpha   90.00
_cell.angle_beta   90.00
_cell.angle_gamma   90.00
#
_symmetry.space_group_name_H-M   'P 1'
#
loop_
_entity.id
_entity.type
_entity.pdbx_description
1 polymer ?
#
loop_
_entity_poly.entity_id
_entity_poly.type
_entity_poly.pdbx_seq_one_letter_code
_entity_poly.pdbx_strand_id
1 'polypeptide(L)'
;MHLARYNGNERPLDVFLEGQFDEWQRWQSKRNFQREFVVSLVSAGSPTRWLYAGLFRSLDCVEEADPKSHFYYTLERVPSCEEWVGRLFLESRYTERHSYPKGETLAEDLTVTELLAERLSISDFPGFKAVNLTKAQLDTVVRQQTAAWRAALSSVKGIYVITDTIAGRLYVGKASGADGIWGRWCAYAANGHGGNVALRKEFGIEATEERRQALRFAILEIADLSATEDDLCGRESHWKSLLLSREHGYNRN
;
A
#
# COMPACT_ATOMS: atom_id res chain seq x y z
N MET A 1 -5.29 -7.87 21.24
CA MET A 1 -5.54 -7.54 19.82
C MET A 1 -4.33 -6.82 19.28
N HIS A 2 -4.02 -6.97 18.00
CA HIS A 2 -3.02 -6.17 17.29
C HIS A 2 -3.73 -5.42 16.16
N LEU A 3 -3.98 -4.13 16.38
CA LEU A 3 -4.52 -3.22 15.37
C LEU A 3 -3.35 -2.57 14.62
N ALA A 4 -2.87 -3.24 13.58
CA ALA A 4 -1.74 -2.81 12.80
C ALA A 4 -2.12 -1.56 11.98
N ARG A 5 -1.50 -0.43 12.32
CA ARG A 5 -1.63 0.87 11.67
C ARG A 5 -0.30 1.32 11.09
N TYR A 6 -0.32 2.36 10.25
CA TYR A 6 0.91 2.98 9.72
C TYR A 6 1.85 3.35 10.87
N ASN A 7 3.06 2.82 10.86
CA ASN A 7 4.04 3.00 11.94
C ASN A 7 4.96 4.22 11.73
N GLY A 8 4.72 5.02 10.68
CA GLY A 8 5.60 6.12 10.27
C GLY A 8 6.50 5.77 9.08
N ASN A 9 6.71 4.47 8.83
CA ASN A 9 7.58 3.95 7.77
C ASN A 9 6.80 3.05 6.79
N GLU A 10 6.11 2.03 7.31
CA GLU A 10 5.44 0.97 6.56
C GLU A 10 3.93 0.96 6.80
N ARG A 11 3.17 0.68 5.74
CA ARG A 11 1.72 0.49 5.82
C ARG A 11 1.45 -1.01 5.99
N PRO A 12 0.78 -1.46 7.07
CA PRO A 12 0.59 -2.88 7.32
C PRO A 12 -0.14 -3.66 6.23
N LEU A 13 -1.03 -3.00 5.49
CA LEU A 13 -1.68 -3.64 4.34
C LEU A 13 -0.68 -3.95 3.22
N ASP A 14 0.29 -3.08 2.95
CA ASP A 14 1.32 -3.33 1.94
C ASP A 14 2.20 -4.51 2.37
N VAL A 15 2.66 -4.50 3.63
CA VAL A 15 3.44 -5.59 4.23
C VAL A 15 2.68 -6.92 4.18
N PHE A 16 1.35 -6.89 4.39
CA PHE A 16 0.49 -8.06 4.26
C PHE A 16 0.40 -8.58 2.82
N LEU A 17 0.18 -7.70 1.85
CA LEU A 17 0.10 -8.06 0.44
C LEU A 17 1.44 -8.56 -0.12
N GLU A 18 2.56 -8.11 0.46
CA GLU A 18 3.93 -8.57 0.15
C GLU A 18 4.31 -9.86 0.90
N GLY A 19 3.41 -10.41 1.74
CA GLY A 19 3.61 -11.66 2.46
C GLY A 19 4.58 -11.57 3.64
N GLN A 20 4.95 -10.36 4.06
CA GLN A 20 5.94 -10.12 5.13
C GLN A 20 5.28 -9.85 6.50
N PHE A 21 3.95 -9.84 6.59
CA PHE A 21 3.24 -9.41 7.80
C PHE A 21 3.58 -10.22 9.04
N ASP A 22 3.76 -11.53 8.89
CA ASP A 22 4.07 -12.41 10.03
C ASP A 22 5.41 -12.06 10.65
N GLU A 23 6.43 -11.84 9.82
CA GLU A 23 7.75 -11.43 10.28
C GLU A 23 7.70 -10.01 10.86
N TRP A 24 7.03 -9.09 10.17
CA TRP A 24 6.88 -7.71 10.58
C TRP A 24 6.22 -7.56 11.96
N GLN A 25 5.16 -8.32 12.25
CA GLN A 25 4.45 -8.19 13.53
C GLN A 25 5.25 -8.77 14.70
N ARG A 26 6.20 -9.70 14.49
CA ARG A 26 7.00 -10.31 15.56
C ARG A 26 7.84 -9.28 16.28
N TRP A 27 8.28 -8.25 15.55
CA TRP A 27 9.03 -7.13 16.11
C TRP A 27 8.11 -6.15 16.83
N GLN A 28 8.40 -5.85 18.09
CA GLN A 28 7.60 -4.96 18.94
C GLN A 28 8.50 -4.04 19.77
N SER A 29 8.12 -2.76 19.89
CA SER A 29 8.87 -1.79 20.73
C SER A 29 8.61 -1.96 22.23
N LYS A 30 7.60 -2.73 22.60
CA LYS A 30 7.19 -3.02 23.98
C LYS A 30 6.68 -4.47 24.07
N ARG A 31 6.51 -4.97 25.30
CA ARG A 31 5.88 -6.28 25.53
C ARG A 31 4.37 -6.22 25.27
N ASN A 32 3.97 -6.24 24.00
CA ASN A 32 2.57 -6.06 23.58
C ASN A 32 1.78 -7.38 23.48
N PHE A 33 2.44 -8.53 23.30
CA PHE A 33 1.80 -9.84 23.10
C PHE A 33 1.96 -10.76 24.31
N GLN A 34 1.59 -10.25 25.49
CA GLN A 34 1.72 -10.99 26.76
C GLN A 34 0.59 -11.99 27.03
N ARG A 35 -0.42 -12.08 26.15
CA ARG A 35 -1.50 -13.07 26.27
C ARG A 35 -1.24 -14.23 25.32
N GLU A 36 -1.87 -15.36 25.62
CA GLU A 36 -1.75 -16.59 24.83
C GLU A 36 -2.07 -16.37 23.35
N PHE A 37 -3.09 -15.57 23.04
CA PHE A 37 -3.53 -15.33 21.67
C PHE A 37 -3.39 -13.87 21.23
N VAL A 38 -2.98 -13.69 19.98
CA VAL A 38 -2.92 -12.42 19.26
C VAL A 38 -3.82 -12.51 18.03
N VAL A 39 -4.92 -11.76 18.04
CA VAL A 39 -5.72 -11.49 16.84
C VAL A 39 -5.14 -10.27 16.15
N SER A 40 -4.69 -10.43 14.92
CA SER A 40 -4.06 -9.36 14.13
C SER A 40 -4.98 -8.86 13.04
N LEU A 41 -5.20 -7.54 13.04
CA LEU A 41 -6.03 -6.81 12.10
C LEU A 41 -5.20 -5.71 11.44
N VAL A 42 -5.21 -5.61 10.11
CA VAL A 42 -4.50 -4.56 9.36
C VAL A 42 -5.47 -3.50 8.88
N SER A 43 -5.12 -2.21 9.04
CA SER A 43 -5.95 -1.12 8.56
C SER A 43 -6.09 -1.15 7.03
N ALA A 44 -7.33 -1.13 6.53
CA ALA A 44 -7.67 -1.37 5.13
C ALA A 44 -8.28 -0.13 4.45
N GLY A 45 -7.47 0.93 4.34
CA GLY A 45 -7.82 2.16 3.60
C GLY A 45 -8.73 3.13 4.35
N SER A 46 -9.33 2.72 5.48
CA SER A 46 -10.11 3.57 6.39
C SER A 46 -9.66 3.36 7.84
N PRO A 47 -9.77 4.36 8.74
CA PRO A 47 -9.47 4.21 10.16
C PRO A 47 -10.32 3.16 10.88
N THR A 48 -11.53 2.89 10.37
CA THR A 48 -12.49 1.95 10.99
C THR A 48 -12.55 0.59 10.31
N ARG A 49 -11.98 0.46 9.10
CA ARG A 49 -12.03 -0.77 8.32
C ARG A 49 -10.74 -1.56 8.48
N TRP A 50 -10.90 -2.83 8.77
CA TRP A 50 -9.82 -3.74 9.12
C TRP A 50 -9.90 -5.00 8.29
N LEU A 51 -8.75 -5.50 7.84
CA LEU A 51 -8.62 -6.83 7.24
C LEU A 51 -8.04 -7.78 8.27
N TYR A 52 -8.65 -8.95 8.41
CA TYR A 52 -8.14 -10.00 9.30
C TYR A 52 -6.86 -10.62 8.72
N ALA A 53 -5.75 -10.50 9.45
CA ALA A 53 -4.44 -11.00 9.03
C ALA A 53 -4.05 -12.34 9.68
N GLY A 54 -4.72 -12.71 10.78
CA GLY A 54 -4.58 -14.03 11.40
C GLY A 54 -4.83 -14.04 12.90
N LEU A 55 -4.89 -15.26 13.44
CA LEU A 55 -4.86 -15.56 14.86
C LEU A 55 -3.57 -16.32 15.14
N PHE A 56 -2.84 -15.86 16.14
CA PHE A 56 -1.53 -16.40 16.49
C PHE A 56 -1.50 -16.78 17.97
N ARG A 57 -0.80 -17.87 18.30
CA ARG A 57 -0.34 -18.16 19.66
C ARG A 57 0.98 -17.47 19.91
N SER A 58 1.09 -16.76 21.03
CA SER A 58 2.34 -16.19 21.51
C SER A 58 3.09 -17.24 22.32
N LEU A 59 4.18 -17.78 21.77
CA LEU A 59 4.93 -18.88 22.38
C LEU A 59 6.06 -18.39 23.28
N ASP A 60 6.82 -17.41 22.79
CA ASP A 60 7.97 -16.86 23.51
C ASP A 60 8.24 -15.41 23.08
N CYS A 61 9.02 -14.69 23.89
CA CYS A 61 9.42 -13.30 23.68
C CYS A 61 10.86 -13.11 24.14
N VAL A 62 11.75 -12.85 23.19
CA VAL A 62 13.13 -12.46 23.47
C VAL A 62 13.23 -10.94 23.48
N GLU A 63 14.01 -10.39 24.41
CA GLU A 63 14.39 -8.97 24.39
C GLU A 63 15.78 -8.85 23.77
N GLU A 64 15.88 -8.06 22.71
CA GLU A 64 17.11 -7.85 21.96
C GLU A 64 17.58 -6.40 22.10
N ALA A 65 18.87 -6.19 22.38
CA ALA A 65 19.40 -4.88 22.73
C ALA A 65 19.85 -4.02 21.53
N ASP A 66 20.13 -4.63 20.38
CA ASP A 66 20.72 -4.01 19.18
C ASP A 66 19.72 -4.12 18.00
N PRO A 67 19.52 -3.11 17.14
CA PRO A 67 20.03 -1.72 17.16
C PRO A 67 19.41 -0.81 18.24
N LYS A 68 18.27 -1.22 18.81
CA LYS A 68 17.63 -0.62 19.98
C LYS A 68 16.92 -1.74 20.74
N SER A 69 16.77 -1.57 22.06
CA SER A 69 15.96 -2.48 22.89
C SER A 69 14.57 -2.67 22.27
N HIS A 70 14.28 -3.91 21.88
CA HIS A 70 13.02 -4.32 21.30
C HIS A 70 12.68 -5.75 21.73
N PHE A 71 11.42 -6.14 21.48
CA PHE A 71 10.90 -7.46 21.80
C PHE A 71 10.59 -8.19 20.52
N TYR A 72 11.13 -9.40 20.40
CA TYR A 72 10.93 -10.25 19.25
C TYR A 72 10.17 -11.51 19.67
N TYR A 73 8.97 -11.67 19.11
CA TYR A 73 8.03 -12.72 19.50
C TYR A 73 8.15 -13.94 18.60
N THR A 74 8.05 -15.13 19.19
CA THR A 74 7.78 -16.36 18.44
C THR A 74 6.27 -16.57 18.39
N LEU A 75 5.70 -16.44 17.20
CA LEU A 75 4.27 -16.55 16.95
C LEU A 75 3.98 -17.78 16.08
N GLU A 76 2.95 -18.53 16.44
CA GLU A 76 2.47 -19.67 15.68
C GLU A 76 1.05 -19.40 15.19
N ARG A 77 0.79 -19.54 13.88
CA ARG A 77 -0.56 -19.42 13.32
C ARG A 77 -1.50 -20.51 13.86
N VAL A 78 -2.74 -20.13 14.14
CA VAL A 78 -3.79 -21.08 14.54
C VAL A 78 -4.50 -21.61 13.28
N PRO A 79 -4.29 -22.88 12.87
CA PRO A 79 -4.75 -23.37 11.57
C PRO A 79 -6.26 -23.28 11.35
N SER A 80 -7.06 -23.41 12.42
CA SER A 80 -8.52 -23.36 12.36
C SER A 80 -9.10 -21.99 12.00
N CYS A 81 -8.27 -20.95 11.91
CA CYS A 81 -8.70 -19.59 11.57
C CYS A 81 -8.08 -19.07 10.27
N GLU A 82 -7.28 -19.89 9.60
CA GLU A 82 -6.57 -19.48 8.37
C GLU A 82 -7.51 -19.22 7.19
N GLU A 83 -8.70 -19.83 7.18
CA GLU A 83 -9.67 -19.65 6.10
C GLU A 83 -10.16 -18.20 5.94
N TRP A 84 -10.05 -17.36 6.98
CA TRP A 84 -10.48 -15.96 6.96
C TRP A 84 -9.36 -14.97 6.64
N VAL A 85 -8.10 -15.43 6.64
CA VAL A 85 -6.92 -14.59 6.48
C VAL A 85 -6.94 -13.90 5.12
N GLY A 86 -6.91 -12.56 5.14
CA GLY A 86 -7.00 -11.73 3.95
C GLY A 86 -8.35 -11.79 3.22
N ARG A 87 -9.37 -12.40 3.83
CA ARG A 87 -10.73 -12.51 3.26
C ARG A 87 -11.76 -11.77 4.08
N LEU A 88 -11.62 -11.82 5.40
CA LEU A 88 -12.56 -11.23 6.34
C LEU A 88 -12.23 -9.75 6.59
N PHE A 89 -13.15 -8.86 6.23
CA PHE A 89 -13.12 -7.47 6.66
C PHE A 89 -14.06 -7.24 7.84
N LEU A 90 -13.56 -6.45 8.77
CA LEU A 90 -14.23 -6.03 9.98
C LEU A 90 -14.32 -4.51 10.02
N GLU A 91 -15.35 -4.00 10.67
CA GLU A 91 -15.44 -2.60 11.07
C GLU A 91 -15.43 -2.48 12.59
N SER A 92 -14.76 -1.44 13.10
CA SER A 92 -14.70 -1.11 14.52
C SER A 92 -14.68 0.41 14.66
N ARG A 93 -15.45 0.92 15.63
CA ARG A 93 -15.49 2.36 15.98
C ARG A 93 -14.36 2.75 16.93
N TYR A 94 -13.45 1.83 17.23
CA TYR A 94 -12.31 2.07 18.09
C TYR A 94 -11.33 3.06 17.45
N THR A 95 -11.41 4.32 17.89
CA THR A 95 -10.58 5.43 17.40
C THR A 95 -9.36 5.72 18.27
N GLU A 96 -9.13 4.97 19.35
CA GLU A 96 -8.01 5.25 20.24
C GLU A 96 -6.66 4.98 19.56
N ARG A 97 -5.65 5.78 19.91
CA ARG A 97 -4.28 5.65 19.38
C ARG A 97 -3.61 4.33 19.75
N HIS A 98 -4.05 3.70 20.84
CA HIS A 98 -3.46 2.47 21.33
C HIS A 98 -3.79 1.30 20.39
N SER A 99 -2.78 0.73 19.75
CA SER A 99 -2.92 -0.36 18.78
C SER A 99 -3.03 -1.77 19.39
N TYR A 100 -2.94 -1.90 20.72
CA TYR A 100 -2.92 -3.21 21.38
C TYR A 100 -4.04 -3.42 22.41
N PRO A 101 -5.32 -3.06 22.12
CA PRO A 101 -6.38 -3.23 23.10
C PRO A 101 -6.58 -4.71 23.47
N LYS A 102 -7.20 -4.92 24.63
CA LYS A 102 -7.66 -6.25 25.04
C LYS A 102 -8.76 -6.73 24.09
N GLY A 103 -8.90 -8.05 23.93
CA GLY A 103 -9.93 -8.61 23.05
C GLY A 103 -11.33 -8.25 23.53
N GLU A 104 -11.53 -8.29 24.84
CA GLU A 104 -12.75 -7.91 25.54
C GLU A 104 -13.16 -6.45 25.27
N THR A 105 -12.21 -5.55 24.99
CA THR A 105 -12.49 -4.16 24.64
C THR A 105 -13.11 -4.02 23.25
N LEU A 106 -12.76 -4.90 22.30
CA LEU A 106 -13.24 -4.85 20.92
C LEU A 106 -14.33 -5.87 20.62
N ALA A 107 -14.59 -6.81 21.53
CA ALA A 107 -15.47 -7.96 21.28
C ALA A 107 -16.90 -7.57 20.88
N GLU A 108 -17.43 -6.50 21.47
CA GLU A 108 -18.79 -5.99 21.17
C GLU A 108 -18.83 -4.94 20.06
N ASP A 109 -17.66 -4.44 19.62
CA ASP A 109 -17.55 -3.37 18.60
C ASP A 109 -17.18 -3.92 17.21
N LEU A 110 -16.45 -5.04 17.14
CA LEU A 110 -16.03 -5.63 15.88
C LEU A 110 -17.20 -6.28 15.13
N THR A 111 -17.57 -5.69 14.00
CA THR A 111 -18.64 -6.18 13.12
C THR A 111 -18.06 -6.70 11.81
N VAL A 112 -18.52 -7.86 11.35
CA VAL A 112 -18.16 -8.37 10.01
C VAL A 112 -18.86 -7.54 8.95
N THR A 113 -18.09 -6.96 8.02
CA THR A 113 -18.63 -6.13 6.93
C THR A 113 -18.54 -6.80 5.57
N GLU A 114 -17.52 -7.64 5.35
CA GLU A 114 -17.30 -8.29 4.07
C GLU A 114 -16.52 -9.59 4.27
N LEU A 115 -16.82 -10.60 3.46
CA LEU A 115 -16.06 -11.84 3.37
C LEU A 115 -15.78 -12.13 1.89
N LEU A 116 -14.53 -12.01 1.47
CA LEU A 116 -14.12 -12.28 0.09
C LEU A 116 -14.20 -13.78 -0.23
N ALA A 117 -14.50 -14.09 -1.49
CA ALA A 117 -14.45 -15.46 -2.00
C ALA A 117 -13.02 -16.02 -1.94
N GLU A 118 -12.04 -15.20 -2.30
CA GLU A 118 -10.61 -15.54 -2.32
C GLU A 118 -9.79 -14.54 -1.47
N ARG A 119 -8.60 -14.95 -1.06
CA ARG A 119 -7.69 -14.11 -0.28
C ARG A 119 -7.27 -12.89 -1.09
N LEU A 120 -7.37 -11.71 -0.47
CA LEU A 120 -6.91 -10.46 -1.06
C LEU A 120 -5.46 -10.59 -1.50
N SER A 121 -5.25 -10.38 -2.80
CA SER A 121 -3.94 -10.41 -3.43
C SER A 121 -3.65 -9.07 -4.10
N ILE A 122 -2.36 -8.76 -4.26
CA ILE A 122 -1.93 -7.65 -5.10
C ILE A 122 -2.35 -7.84 -6.58
N SER A 123 -2.65 -9.07 -6.98
CA SER A 123 -3.19 -9.41 -8.29
C SER A 123 -4.60 -8.84 -8.52
N ASP A 124 -5.36 -8.58 -7.46
CA ASP A 124 -6.71 -8.04 -7.57
C ASP A 124 -6.67 -6.54 -7.85
N PHE A 125 -7.47 -6.08 -8.81
CA PHE A 125 -7.58 -4.65 -9.09
C PHE A 125 -8.58 -4.00 -8.12
N PRO A 126 -8.15 -3.08 -7.24
CA PRO A 126 -9.01 -2.54 -6.18
C PRO A 126 -10.02 -1.49 -6.69
N GLY A 127 -10.03 -1.21 -7.99
CA GLY A 127 -10.77 -0.10 -8.59
C GLY A 127 -9.94 1.20 -8.62
N PHE A 128 -10.16 2.02 -9.64
CA PHE A 128 -9.32 3.20 -9.95
C PHE A 128 -9.10 4.14 -8.76
N LYS A 129 -10.15 4.39 -7.96
CA LYS A 129 -10.12 5.33 -6.81
C LYS A 129 -9.32 4.81 -5.62
N ALA A 130 -9.12 3.50 -5.52
CA ALA A 130 -8.43 2.84 -4.42
C ALA A 130 -7.00 2.43 -4.78
N VAL A 131 -6.57 2.66 -6.04
CA VAL A 131 -5.21 2.33 -6.49
C VAL A 131 -4.19 3.16 -5.71
N ASN A 132 -3.28 2.46 -5.03
CA ASN A 132 -2.18 3.06 -4.29
C ASN A 132 -1.02 2.05 -4.13
N LEU A 133 -0.25 1.84 -5.18
CA LEU A 133 0.80 0.83 -5.23
C LEU A 133 2.14 1.35 -4.70
N THR A 134 2.88 0.53 -3.95
CA THR A 134 4.34 0.71 -3.76
C THR A 134 5.07 0.42 -5.07
N LYS A 135 6.34 0.81 -5.19
CA LYS A 135 7.18 0.42 -6.32
C LYS A 135 7.30 -1.10 -6.46
N ALA A 136 7.54 -1.81 -5.36
CA ALA A 136 7.63 -3.27 -5.35
C ALA A 136 6.32 -3.95 -5.81
N GLN A 137 5.18 -3.43 -5.38
CA GLN A 137 3.87 -3.89 -5.82
C GLN A 137 3.64 -3.62 -7.31
N LEU A 138 3.95 -2.41 -7.80
CA LEU A 138 3.86 -2.08 -9.22
C LEU A 138 4.72 -3.04 -10.06
N ASP A 139 5.94 -3.32 -9.63
CA ASP A 139 6.84 -4.24 -10.32
C ASP A 139 6.29 -5.65 -10.38
N THR A 140 5.67 -6.09 -9.29
CA THR A 140 5.02 -7.40 -9.23
C THR A 140 3.82 -7.47 -10.17
N VAL A 141 2.94 -6.48 -10.15
CA VAL A 141 1.76 -6.39 -11.03
C VAL A 141 2.17 -6.39 -12.50
N VAL A 142 3.17 -5.58 -12.88
CA VAL A 142 3.65 -5.48 -14.26
C VAL A 142 4.39 -6.75 -14.69
N ARG A 143 5.23 -7.33 -13.82
CA ARG A 143 5.94 -8.59 -14.10
C ARG A 143 4.99 -9.76 -14.29
N GLN A 144 3.95 -9.84 -13.46
CA GLN A 144 2.93 -10.90 -13.55
C GLN A 144 1.92 -10.68 -14.68
N GLN A 145 1.88 -9.48 -15.27
CA GLN A 145 0.92 -9.12 -16.33
C GLN A 145 -0.53 -9.45 -15.95
N THR A 146 -0.90 -9.23 -14.69
CA THR A 146 -2.19 -9.67 -14.16
C THR A 146 -3.34 -9.13 -15.00
N ALA A 147 -4.22 -10.03 -15.46
CA ALA A 147 -5.29 -9.69 -16.40
C ALA A 147 -6.19 -8.55 -15.89
N ALA A 148 -6.54 -8.56 -14.59
CA ALA A 148 -7.36 -7.51 -13.97
C ALA A 148 -6.72 -6.12 -14.07
N TRP A 149 -5.47 -5.99 -13.65
CA TRP A 149 -4.72 -4.72 -13.71
C TRP A 149 -4.49 -4.24 -15.13
N ARG A 150 -4.03 -5.14 -16.00
CA ARG A 150 -3.76 -4.79 -17.40
C ARG A 150 -5.04 -4.32 -18.08
N ALA A 151 -6.13 -5.09 -17.99
CA ALA A 151 -7.40 -4.74 -18.62
C ALA A 151 -7.93 -3.39 -18.12
N ALA A 152 -7.94 -3.18 -16.79
CA ALA A 152 -8.46 -1.94 -16.21
C ALA A 152 -7.60 -0.71 -16.57
N LEU A 153 -6.28 -0.80 -16.46
CA LEU A 153 -5.40 0.35 -16.69
C LEU A 153 -5.16 0.63 -18.18
N SER A 154 -5.30 -0.36 -19.06
CA SER A 154 -5.22 -0.14 -20.52
C SER A 154 -6.51 0.39 -21.11
N SER A 155 -7.66 0.19 -20.45
CA SER A 155 -8.97 0.64 -20.94
C SER A 155 -9.23 2.13 -20.70
N VAL A 156 -8.34 2.85 -20.02
CA VAL A 156 -8.52 4.27 -19.70
C VAL A 156 -7.24 5.06 -19.93
N LYS A 157 -7.43 6.30 -20.39
CA LYS A 157 -6.43 7.37 -20.27
C LYS A 157 -6.59 8.03 -18.90
N GLY A 158 -5.70 8.95 -18.56
CA GLY A 158 -5.92 9.75 -17.36
C GLY A 158 -4.68 10.44 -16.81
N ILE A 159 -4.88 10.98 -15.61
CA ILE A 159 -3.87 11.66 -14.82
C ILE A 159 -3.56 10.81 -13.59
N TYR A 160 -2.29 10.55 -13.37
CA TYR A 160 -1.78 9.81 -12.22
C TYR A 160 -0.80 10.67 -11.42
N VAL A 161 -0.58 10.27 -10.17
CA VAL A 161 0.41 10.87 -9.29
C VAL A 161 1.41 9.80 -8.84
N ILE A 162 2.68 10.20 -8.82
CA ILE A 162 3.76 9.44 -8.19
C ILE A 162 4.22 10.25 -6.98
N THR A 163 4.22 9.62 -5.81
CA THR A 163 4.62 10.25 -4.56
C THR A 163 5.93 9.66 -4.08
N ASP A 164 6.89 10.52 -3.78
CA ASP A 164 8.08 10.15 -3.01
C ASP A 164 7.74 10.17 -1.52
N THR A 165 7.75 9.01 -0.89
CA THR A 165 7.37 8.85 0.52
C THR A 165 8.42 9.35 1.50
N ILE A 166 9.67 9.55 1.06
CA ILE A 166 10.76 10.05 1.91
C ILE A 166 10.85 11.57 1.79
N ALA A 167 10.89 12.12 0.57
CA ALA A 167 11.03 13.56 0.37
C ALA A 167 9.67 14.31 0.44
N GLY A 168 8.54 13.60 0.40
CA GLY A 168 7.20 14.19 0.38
C GLY A 168 6.88 14.92 -0.92
N ARG A 169 7.63 14.66 -2.00
CA ARG A 169 7.50 15.37 -3.29
C ARG A 169 6.63 14.58 -4.25
N LEU A 170 5.91 15.30 -5.12
CA LEU A 170 4.95 14.74 -6.06
C LEU A 170 5.42 14.88 -7.51
N TYR A 171 5.08 13.91 -8.34
CA TYR A 171 5.11 14.00 -9.78
C TYR A 171 3.72 13.70 -10.32
N VAL A 172 3.13 14.65 -11.05
CA VAL A 172 1.87 14.47 -11.77
C VAL A 172 2.20 14.14 -13.21
N GLY A 173 1.64 13.06 -13.74
CA GLY A 173 1.82 12.66 -15.12
C GLY A 173 0.49 12.34 -15.78
N LYS A 174 0.46 12.50 -17.11
CA LYS A 174 -0.64 12.04 -17.95
C LYS A 174 -0.29 10.77 -18.72
N ALA A 175 -1.32 10.02 -19.05
CA ALA A 175 -1.27 8.86 -19.93
C ALA A 175 -2.26 9.06 -21.08
N SER A 176 -1.76 9.50 -22.23
CA SER A 176 -2.56 9.78 -23.43
C SER A 176 -2.34 8.81 -24.59
N GLY A 177 -1.39 7.88 -24.44
CA GLY A 177 -1.09 6.84 -25.44
C GLY A 177 -2.18 5.77 -25.54
N ALA A 178 -2.06 4.91 -26.56
CA ALA A 178 -3.01 3.83 -26.85
C ALA A 178 -3.10 2.78 -25.74
N ASP A 179 -2.01 2.55 -25.01
CA ASP A 179 -1.95 1.59 -23.89
C ASP A 179 -2.46 2.19 -22.56
N GLY A 180 -3.05 3.39 -22.59
CA GLY A 180 -3.61 4.05 -21.42
C GLY A 180 -2.60 4.25 -20.28
N ILE A 181 -3.10 4.22 -19.05
CA ILE A 181 -2.27 4.30 -17.82
C ILE A 181 -1.29 3.13 -17.75
N TRP A 182 -1.70 1.93 -18.19
CA TRP A 182 -0.88 0.72 -18.16
C TRP A 182 0.48 0.90 -18.85
N GLY A 183 0.49 1.49 -20.04
CA GLY A 183 1.74 1.72 -20.79
C GLY A 183 2.74 2.59 -20.03
N ARG A 184 2.28 3.69 -19.41
CA ARG A 184 3.14 4.54 -18.59
C ARG A 184 3.64 3.80 -17.35
N TRP A 185 2.77 3.05 -16.69
CA TRP A 185 3.11 2.31 -15.48
C TRP A 185 4.10 1.17 -15.74
N CYS A 186 4.02 0.51 -16.90
CA CYS A 186 5.05 -0.42 -17.35
C CYS A 186 6.43 0.25 -17.49
N ALA A 187 6.48 1.48 -18.03
CA ALA A 187 7.74 2.21 -18.15
C ALA A 187 8.35 2.56 -16.77
N TYR A 188 7.52 2.91 -15.78
CA TYR A 188 7.98 3.14 -14.41
C TYR A 188 8.37 1.84 -13.70
N ALA A 189 7.68 0.74 -13.94
CA ALA A 189 8.10 -0.55 -13.40
C ALA A 189 9.50 -0.93 -13.90
N ALA A 190 9.75 -0.75 -15.19
CA ALA A 190 11.01 -1.12 -15.83
C ALA A 190 12.24 -0.34 -15.35
N ASN A 191 12.11 0.96 -15.05
CA ASN A 191 13.28 1.81 -14.73
C ASN A 191 13.05 2.83 -13.60
N GLY A 192 11.91 2.82 -12.93
CA GLY A 192 11.57 3.74 -11.82
C GLY A 192 11.15 5.14 -12.24
N HIS A 193 11.70 5.69 -13.34
CA HIS A 193 11.53 7.11 -13.69
C HIS A 193 10.70 7.36 -14.96
N GLY A 194 10.43 6.35 -15.77
CA GLY A 194 9.60 6.44 -16.99
C GLY A 194 10.10 7.48 -18.01
N GLY A 195 11.42 7.70 -18.04
CA GLY A 195 12.08 8.72 -18.87
C GLY A 195 12.02 10.17 -18.35
N ASN A 196 11.38 10.43 -17.20
CA ASN A 196 11.23 11.79 -16.69
C ASN A 196 12.53 12.31 -16.07
N VAL A 197 12.96 13.51 -16.48
CA VAL A 197 14.29 14.06 -16.14
C VAL A 197 14.52 14.16 -14.63
N ALA A 198 13.58 14.76 -13.90
CA ALA A 198 13.74 14.95 -12.45
C ALA A 198 13.67 13.61 -11.70
N LEU A 199 12.78 12.70 -12.09
CA LEU A 199 12.71 11.37 -11.48
C LEU A 199 13.97 10.55 -11.79
N ARG A 200 14.53 10.65 -13.00
CA ARG A 200 15.75 9.94 -13.38
C ARG A 200 16.95 10.38 -12.54
N LYS A 201 17.03 11.66 -12.19
CA LYS A 201 18.08 12.19 -11.32
C LYS A 201 18.01 11.60 -9.91
N GLU A 202 16.81 11.42 -9.36
CA GLU A 202 16.60 11.02 -7.96
C GLU A 202 16.44 9.50 -7.77
N PHE A 203 15.93 8.80 -8.77
CA PHE A 203 15.54 7.38 -8.72
C PHE A 203 16.21 6.54 -9.81
N GLY A 204 17.21 7.08 -10.51
CA GLY A 204 17.95 6.39 -11.56
C GLY A 204 18.93 5.34 -11.04
N ILE A 205 19.88 4.96 -11.90
CA ILE A 205 20.85 3.91 -11.60
C ILE A 205 21.80 4.26 -10.45
N GLU A 206 22.00 5.55 -10.16
CA GLU A 206 22.86 6.01 -9.06
C GLU A 206 22.11 6.08 -7.72
N ALA A 207 20.77 5.95 -7.72
CA ALA A 207 19.98 5.97 -6.50
C ALA A 207 20.19 4.69 -5.68
N THR A 208 20.19 4.85 -4.35
CA THR A 208 20.18 3.71 -3.41
C THR A 208 18.91 2.88 -3.56
N GLU A 209 18.94 1.63 -3.13
CA GLU A 209 17.75 0.76 -3.22
C GLU A 209 16.56 1.33 -2.45
N GLU A 210 16.81 1.87 -1.24
CA GLU A 210 15.79 2.56 -0.45
C GLU A 210 15.10 3.69 -1.24
N ARG A 211 15.88 4.51 -1.95
CA ARG A 211 15.33 5.58 -2.78
C ARG A 211 14.51 5.05 -3.94
N ARG A 212 14.99 4.01 -4.64
CA ARG A 212 14.26 3.40 -5.76
C ARG A 212 12.90 2.83 -5.33
N GLN A 213 12.80 2.35 -4.10
CA GLN A 213 11.55 1.81 -3.54
C GLN A 213 10.65 2.87 -2.89
N ALA A 214 11.12 4.11 -2.71
CA ALA A 214 10.38 5.19 -2.05
C ALA A 214 9.24 5.82 -2.88
N LEU A 215 8.76 5.12 -3.91
CA LEU A 215 7.72 5.62 -4.81
C LEU A 215 6.38 4.93 -4.56
N ARG A 216 5.31 5.74 -4.58
CA ARG A 216 3.93 5.25 -4.64
C ARG A 216 3.20 5.77 -5.86
N PHE A 217 2.30 4.96 -6.39
CA PHE A 217 1.55 5.22 -7.62
C PHE A 217 0.06 5.22 -7.34
N ALA A 218 -0.62 6.32 -7.66
CA ALA A 218 -2.06 6.47 -7.53
C ALA A 218 -2.66 7.18 -8.74
N ILE A 219 -3.97 7.06 -8.91
CA ILE A 219 -4.71 7.69 -10.02
C ILE A 219 -5.48 8.87 -9.47
N LEU A 220 -5.31 10.05 -10.10
CA LEU A 220 -6.04 11.27 -9.73
C LEU A 220 -7.35 11.37 -10.53
N GLU A 221 -7.29 11.04 -11.81
CA GLU A 221 -8.39 11.25 -12.74
C GLU A 221 -8.33 10.23 -13.88
N ILE A 222 -9.47 9.61 -14.19
CA ILE A 222 -9.62 8.74 -15.36
C ILE A 222 -10.30 9.52 -16.48
N ALA A 223 -9.93 9.22 -17.71
CA ALA A 223 -10.53 9.76 -18.90
C ALA A 223 -10.81 8.64 -19.91
N ASP A 224 -11.83 8.83 -20.74
CA ASP A 224 -12.12 7.90 -21.84
C ASP A 224 -10.94 7.85 -22.83
N LEU A 225 -10.81 6.74 -23.55
CA LEU A 225 -9.82 6.59 -24.62
C LEU A 225 -10.03 7.61 -25.75
N SER A 226 -11.25 8.14 -25.92
CA SER A 226 -11.56 9.22 -26.86
C SER A 226 -11.05 10.60 -26.42
N ALA A 227 -10.59 10.76 -25.17
CA ALA A 227 -10.09 12.03 -24.67
C ALA A 227 -8.89 12.51 -25.52
N THR A 228 -8.94 13.79 -25.88
CA THR A 228 -7.91 14.39 -26.73
C THR A 228 -6.63 14.65 -25.93
N GLU A 229 -5.53 14.84 -26.65
CA GLU A 229 -4.24 15.22 -26.04
C GLU A 229 -4.36 16.55 -25.28
N ASP A 230 -5.13 17.50 -25.83
CA ASP A 230 -5.34 18.82 -25.26
C ASP A 230 -6.17 18.76 -23.97
N ASP A 231 -7.24 17.95 -23.95
CA ASP A 231 -8.04 17.72 -22.74
C ASP A 231 -7.15 17.22 -21.59
N LEU A 232 -6.35 16.19 -21.87
CA LEU A 232 -5.44 15.61 -20.87
C LEU A 232 -4.32 16.58 -20.48
N CYS A 233 -3.84 17.41 -21.40
CA CYS A 233 -2.84 18.44 -21.08
C CYS A 233 -3.41 19.49 -20.12
N GLY A 234 -4.66 19.91 -20.35
CA GLY A 234 -5.38 20.83 -19.47
C GLY A 234 -5.59 20.24 -18.08
N ARG A 235 -6.05 18.98 -17.99
CA ARG A 235 -6.25 18.29 -16.70
C ARG A 235 -4.94 18.04 -15.96
N GLU A 236 -3.88 17.62 -16.67
CA GLU A 236 -2.54 17.47 -16.09
C GLU A 236 -2.04 18.79 -15.51
N SER A 237 -2.18 19.89 -16.26
CA SER A 237 -1.76 21.23 -15.83
C SER A 237 -2.56 21.72 -14.62
N HIS A 238 -3.86 21.44 -14.59
CA HIS A 238 -4.73 21.73 -13.44
C HIS A 238 -4.21 21.04 -12.17
N TRP A 239 -3.94 19.73 -12.23
CA TRP A 239 -3.42 18.97 -11.08
C TRP A 239 -2.02 19.40 -10.68
N LYS A 240 -1.13 19.70 -11.64
CA LYS A 240 0.21 20.24 -11.35
C LYS A 240 0.14 21.56 -10.59
N SER A 241 -0.80 22.43 -10.94
CA SER A 241 -1.01 23.71 -10.26
C SER A 241 -1.62 23.53 -8.88
N LEU A 242 -2.65 22.68 -8.75
CA LEU A 242 -3.34 22.46 -7.48
C LEU A 242 -2.43 21.81 -6.43
N LEU A 243 -1.61 20.85 -6.86
CA LEU A 243 -0.68 20.11 -6.00
C LEU A 243 0.71 20.75 -5.91
N LEU A 244 0.91 21.92 -6.54
CA LEU A 244 2.19 22.66 -6.60
C LEU A 244 3.37 21.79 -7.02
N SER A 245 3.14 20.80 -7.89
CA SER A 245 4.15 19.77 -8.21
C SER A 245 5.29 20.27 -9.11
N ARG A 246 5.15 21.48 -9.68
CA ARG A 246 6.24 22.20 -10.37
C ARG A 246 7.19 22.89 -9.40
N GLU A 247 6.64 23.49 -8.35
CA GLU A 247 7.38 24.29 -7.36
C GLU A 247 8.00 23.39 -6.28
N HIS A 248 7.22 22.43 -5.79
CA HIS A 248 7.60 21.57 -4.66
C HIS A 248 7.79 20.11 -5.05
N GLY A 249 7.55 19.76 -6.31
CA GLY A 249 7.61 18.40 -6.81
C GLY A 249 8.70 18.14 -7.86
N TYR A 250 8.45 17.12 -8.69
CA TYR A 250 9.35 16.66 -9.74
C TYR A 250 8.90 17.06 -11.14
N ASN A 251 7.79 17.79 -11.31
CA ASN A 251 7.43 18.31 -12.62
C ASN A 251 8.37 19.47 -12.99
N ARG A 252 8.88 19.43 -14.23
CA ARG A 252 9.79 20.45 -14.80
C ARG A 252 9.21 21.09 -16.07
N ASN A 253 7.97 20.75 -16.38
CA ASN A 253 7.14 21.24 -17.47
C ASN A 253 5.80 21.71 -16.90
#